data_AF-A0A9D1YBL0-F1
#
_entry.id   AF-A0A9D1YBL0-F1
#
_cell.length_a   1.000
_cell.length_b   1.000
_cell.length_c   1.000
_cell.angle_alpha   90.00
_cell.angle_beta   90.00
_cell.angle_gamma   90.00
#
_symmetry.space_group_name_H-M   'P 1'
#
loop_
_entity.id
_entity.type
_entity.pdbx_description
1 polymer ?
#
loop_
_entity_poly.entity_id
_entity_poly.type
_entity_poly.pdbx_seq_one_letter_code
_entity_poly.pdbx_strand_id
1 'polypeptide(L)'
;MNDQPQKKYRNATALCALATAAALLVAGAAQSLKREAVQAQGQPVSAKNSFSSYYTPKASASQEIPGASLPVTQEEERYRVTLYEGKIGVFRGGEDEPFLIADVSAYLLPEEDVEILRRGIEVDSFTGVKQVLEDYR
;
A
#
# COMPACT_ATOMS: atom_id res chain seq x y z
N MET A 1 43.60 43.36 7.02
CA MET A 1 43.00 42.00 7.09
C MET A 1 42.05 41.96 8.27
N ASN A 2 40.76 41.69 8.05
CA ASN A 2 39.77 41.48 9.12
C ASN A 2 39.20 40.06 8.98
N ASP A 3 39.67 39.14 9.83
CA ASP A 3 39.17 37.77 9.96
C ASP A 3 37.93 37.72 10.84
N GLN A 4 36.71 37.71 10.28
CA GLN A 4 35.50 37.27 11.02
C GLN A 4 34.41 36.53 10.19
N PRO A 5 34.70 35.54 9.32
CA PRO A 5 33.63 34.66 8.83
C PRO A 5 33.23 33.58 9.87
N GLN A 6 34.13 33.20 10.78
CA GLN A 6 34.00 32.01 11.63
C GLN A 6 32.90 32.10 12.71
N LYS A 7 32.58 33.30 13.23
CA LYS A 7 31.58 33.45 14.31
C LYS A 7 30.13 33.27 13.83
N LYS A 8 29.82 33.62 12.58
CA LYS A 8 28.45 33.58 12.06
C LYS A 8 27.96 32.15 11.82
N TYR A 9 28.82 31.26 11.33
CA TYR A 9 28.45 29.87 11.07
C TYR A 9 28.24 29.06 12.35
N ARG A 10 28.97 29.34 13.43
CA ARG A 10 28.79 28.63 14.71
C ARG A 10 27.37 28.80 15.28
N ASN A 11 26.80 30.00 15.17
CA ASN A 11 25.45 30.29 15.64
C ASN A 11 24.38 29.68 14.71
N ALA A 12 24.62 29.69 13.40
CA ALA A 12 23.72 29.08 12.42
C ALA A 12 23.68 27.55 12.54
N THR A 13 24.84 26.90 12.70
CA THR A 13 24.94 25.45 12.92
C THR A 13 24.27 25.04 14.24
N ALA A 14 24.43 25.84 15.31
CA ALA A 14 23.76 25.57 16.58
C ALA A 14 22.23 25.65 16.47
N LEU A 15 21.70 26.62 15.72
CA LEU A 15 20.26 26.75 15.47
C LEU A 15 19.71 25.58 14.63
N CYS A 16 20.41 25.17 13.57
CA CYS A 16 20.02 24.01 12.77
C CYS A 16 20.05 22.71 13.59
N ALA A 17 21.04 22.53 14.46
CA ALA A 17 21.16 21.34 15.32
C ALA A 17 20.02 21.26 16.36
N LEU A 18 19.58 22.40 16.91
CA LEU A 18 18.42 22.44 17.81
C LEU A 18 17.12 22.10 17.08
N ALA A 19 16.95 22.56 15.85
CA ALA A 19 15.76 22.26 15.04
C ALA A 19 15.65 20.75 14.71
N THR A 20 16.76 20.09 14.35
CA THR A 20 16.76 18.64 14.10
C THR A 20 16.55 17.82 15.37
N ALA A 21 17.10 18.24 16.52
CA ALA A 21 16.86 17.57 17.80
C ALA A 21 15.38 17.62 18.21
N ALA A 22 14.70 18.76 18.01
CA ALA A 22 13.27 18.89 18.31
C ALA A 22 12.41 17.98 17.41
N ALA A 23 12.72 17.87 16.11
CA ALA A 23 12.02 16.99 15.20
C ALA A 23 12.19 15.49 15.56
N LEU A 24 13.38 15.08 15.99
CA LEU A 24 13.65 13.70 16.42
C LEU A 24 12.89 13.33 17.71
N LEU A 25 12.67 14.28 18.62
CA LEU A 25 11.88 14.04 19.84
C LEU A 25 10.39 13.80 19.53
N VAL A 26 9.82 14.46 18.51
CA VAL A 26 8.43 14.23 18.07
C VAL A 26 8.29 12.86 17.39
N ALA A 27 9.26 12.47 16.55
CA ALA A 27 9.25 11.15 15.89
C ALA A 27 9.47 9.98 16.87
N GLY A 28 10.31 10.17 17.91
CA GLY A 28 10.59 9.13 18.92
C GLY A 28 9.36 8.76 19.78
N ALA A 29 8.44 9.69 20.02
CA ALA A 29 7.21 9.43 20.76
C ALA A 29 6.25 8.49 19.99
N ALA A 30 6.26 8.52 18.65
CA ALA A 30 5.43 7.64 17.82
C ALA A 30 5.96 6.20 17.71
N GLN A 31 7.26 5.99 17.93
CA GLN A 31 7.87 4.65 17.90
C GLN A 31 7.77 3.91 19.24
N SER A 32 7.49 4.61 20.34
CA SER A 32 7.42 4.00 21.68
C SER A 32 6.12 3.24 21.98
N LEU A 33 5.08 3.39 21.15
CA LEU A 33 3.84 2.59 21.27
C LEU A 33 3.82 1.33 20.38
N LYS A 34 4.84 1.08 19.54
CA LYS A 34 4.99 -0.19 18.78
C LYS A 34 6.03 -1.12 19.41
N ARG A 35 5.84 -1.46 20.68
CA ARG A 35 6.48 -2.62 21.31
C ARG A 35 5.45 -3.48 22.04
N GLU A 36 4.65 -4.21 21.27
CA GLU A 36 4.21 -5.55 21.65
C GLU A 36 4.89 -6.53 20.70
N ALA A 37 6.08 -6.96 21.10
CA ALA A 37 6.70 -8.15 20.57
C ALA A 37 6.03 -9.35 21.26
N VAL A 38 5.03 -9.95 20.62
CA VAL A 38 4.65 -11.32 20.94
C VAL A 38 5.78 -12.21 20.48
N GLN A 39 6.59 -12.64 21.45
CA GLN A 39 7.50 -13.76 21.30
C GLN A 39 6.64 -15.03 21.17
N ALA A 40 6.69 -15.68 20.00
CA ALA A 40 6.37 -17.09 19.89
C ALA A 40 7.57 -17.76 19.23
N GLN A 41 8.33 -18.47 20.05
CA GLN A 41 9.41 -19.36 19.63
C GLN A 41 8.87 -20.44 18.70
N GLY A 42 9.57 -20.66 17.58
CA GLY A 42 9.35 -21.80 16.70
C GLY A 42 10.35 -21.77 15.54
N GLN A 43 11.45 -22.49 15.69
CA GLN A 43 12.49 -22.69 14.68
C GLN A 43 12.61 -24.21 14.42
N PRO A 44 13.29 -24.67 13.36
CA PRO A 44 13.00 -24.57 11.93
C PRO A 44 12.69 -25.96 11.32
N VAL A 45 11.99 -26.06 10.18
CA VAL A 45 12.08 -27.27 9.33
C VAL A 45 12.16 -26.95 7.84
N SER A 46 13.36 -27.21 7.32
CA SER A 46 13.75 -27.71 6.00
C SER A 46 12.90 -27.39 4.77
N ALA A 47 13.60 -26.82 3.79
CA ALA A 47 13.25 -26.81 2.38
C ALA A 47 12.76 -28.19 1.88
N LYS A 48 11.60 -28.20 1.21
CA LYS A 48 11.27 -29.22 0.23
C LYS A 48 10.34 -28.65 -0.85
N ASN A 49 10.93 -28.20 -1.96
CA ASN A 49 10.22 -28.20 -3.23
C ASN A 49 9.76 -29.63 -3.53
N SER A 50 8.45 -29.85 -3.71
CA SER A 50 7.83 -30.93 -4.51
C SER A 50 6.31 -30.72 -4.39
N PHE A 51 5.68 -30.13 -5.40
CA PHE A 51 4.97 -30.84 -6.49
C PHE A 51 3.51 -31.15 -6.14
N SER A 52 2.61 -30.49 -6.89
CA SER A 52 1.25 -30.92 -7.25
C SER A 52 0.39 -31.59 -6.18
N SER A 53 -0.65 -30.88 -5.73
CA SER A 53 -1.84 -31.50 -5.13
C SER A 53 -3.08 -30.75 -5.61
N TYR A 54 -3.27 -30.74 -6.94
CA TYR A 54 -4.56 -30.40 -7.53
C TYR A 54 -5.48 -31.61 -7.36
N TYR A 55 -6.26 -31.63 -6.27
CA TYR A 55 -7.61 -32.20 -6.13
C TYR A 55 -7.84 -32.66 -4.68
N THR A 56 -8.73 -31.99 -3.96
CA THR A 56 -9.36 -32.52 -2.75
C THR A 56 -10.87 -32.54 -3.03
N PRO A 57 -11.51 -33.71 -3.21
CA PRO A 57 -12.95 -33.76 -3.39
C PRO A 57 -13.61 -33.33 -2.07
N LYS A 58 -14.38 -32.24 -2.11
CA LYS A 58 -15.16 -31.76 -0.96
C LYS A 58 -16.37 -32.69 -0.80
N ALA A 59 -16.42 -33.46 0.28
CA ALA A 59 -17.46 -34.45 0.56
C ALA A 59 -18.80 -33.83 1.02
N SER A 60 -19.22 -32.70 0.46
CA SER A 60 -20.50 -32.07 0.81
C SER A 60 -21.06 -31.29 -0.38
N ALA A 61 -21.61 -32.04 -1.33
CA ALA A 61 -22.69 -31.54 -2.16
C ALA A 61 -24.02 -31.91 -1.48
N SER A 62 -24.73 -30.93 -0.92
CA SER A 62 -26.18 -30.99 -0.77
C SER A 62 -26.77 -29.62 -0.42
N GLN A 63 -27.52 -29.10 -1.40
CA GLN A 63 -28.78 -28.38 -1.26
C GLN A 63 -28.75 -26.89 -0.91
N GLU A 64 -29.02 -26.12 -1.97
CA GLU A 64 -29.78 -24.88 -2.09
C GLU A 64 -30.41 -24.31 -0.80
N ILE A 65 -30.03 -23.07 -0.46
CA ILE A 65 -30.90 -22.14 0.26
C ILE A 65 -31.18 -21.00 -0.73
N PRO A 66 -32.41 -20.84 -1.21
CA PRO A 66 -32.83 -19.65 -1.94
C PRO A 66 -33.02 -18.52 -0.93
N GLY A 67 -32.38 -17.37 -1.18
CA GLY A 67 -32.64 -16.15 -0.41
C GLY A 67 -31.67 -15.91 0.75
N ALA A 68 -30.40 -15.70 0.41
CA ALA A 68 -29.60 -14.69 1.11
C ALA A 68 -29.16 -13.67 0.06
N SER A 69 -30.13 -12.93 -0.49
CA SER A 69 -29.85 -11.62 -1.04
C SER A 69 -29.34 -10.80 0.14
N LEU A 70 -28.01 -10.74 0.28
CA LEU A 70 -27.36 -9.63 0.98
C LEU A 70 -28.05 -8.36 0.46
N PRO A 71 -28.36 -7.37 1.33
CA PRO A 71 -28.67 -6.06 0.82
C PRO A 71 -27.43 -5.62 0.06
N VAL A 72 -27.46 -5.76 -1.27
CA VAL A 72 -26.62 -4.98 -2.15
C VAL A 72 -27.21 -3.59 -1.99
N THR A 73 -26.80 -2.91 -0.93
CA THR A 73 -26.80 -1.46 -0.94
C THR A 73 -25.93 -1.15 -2.14
N GLN A 74 -26.57 -0.85 -3.27
CA GLN A 74 -25.93 -0.22 -4.41
C GLN A 74 -25.58 1.20 -3.94
N GLU A 75 -24.68 1.29 -2.97
CA GLU A 75 -23.84 2.46 -2.89
C GLU A 75 -23.10 2.45 -4.23
N GLU A 76 -23.18 3.56 -4.95
CA GLU A 76 -22.44 3.74 -6.19
C GLU A 76 -20.96 3.62 -5.84
N GLU A 77 -20.43 2.39 -5.87
CA GLU A 77 -19.06 2.09 -5.49
C GLU A 77 -18.14 2.70 -6.55
N ARG A 78 -17.74 3.95 -6.32
CA ARG A 78 -16.73 4.62 -7.13
C ARG A 78 -15.35 4.13 -6.72
N TYR A 79 -14.53 3.87 -7.72
CA TYR A 79 -13.17 3.40 -7.59
C TYR A 79 -12.22 4.44 -8.18
N ARG A 80 -11.01 4.52 -7.62
CA ARG A 80 -9.89 5.28 -8.17
C ARG A 80 -8.72 4.35 -8.42
N VAL A 81 -8.28 4.23 -9.67
CA VAL A 81 -7.07 3.49 -10.05
C VAL A 81 -5.91 4.47 -10.14
N THR A 82 -4.86 4.29 -9.35
CA THR A 82 -3.70 5.17 -9.34
C THR A 82 -2.42 4.43 -8.94
N LEU A 83 -1.30 5.13 -8.79
CA LEU A 83 -0.05 4.52 -8.32
C LEU A 83 -0.04 4.39 -6.80
N TYR A 84 0.37 3.22 -6.33
CA TYR A 84 0.59 2.92 -4.92
C TYR A 84 1.87 2.11 -4.76
N GLU A 85 2.83 2.62 -3.98
CA GLU A 85 4.11 1.96 -3.71
C GLU A 85 4.86 1.47 -4.97
N GLY A 86 4.80 2.24 -6.06
CA GLY A 86 5.44 1.88 -7.33
C GLY A 86 4.72 0.80 -8.12
N LYS A 87 3.50 0.41 -7.72
CA LYS A 87 2.59 -0.46 -8.46
C LYS A 87 1.28 0.26 -8.76
N ILE A 88 0.38 -0.39 -9.50
CA ILE A 88 -0.99 0.10 -9.70
C ILE A 88 -1.85 -0.34 -8.51
N GLY A 89 -2.46 0.62 -7.82
CA GLY A 89 -3.40 0.42 -6.72
C GLY A 89 -4.81 0.88 -7.10
N VAL A 90 -5.81 0.17 -6.59
CA VAL A 90 -7.23 0.49 -6.73
C VAL A 90 -7.77 0.85 -5.36
N PHE A 91 -8.39 2.02 -5.24
CA PHE A 91 -8.97 2.56 -4.02
C PHE A 91 -10.47 2.63 -4.16
N ARG A 92 -11.21 2.36 -3.10
CA ARG A 92 -12.64 2.67 -3.03
C ARG A 92 -12.82 4.14 -2.67
N GLY A 93 -13.96 4.72 -3.05
CA GLY A 93 -14.29 6.11 -2.77
C GLY A 93 -14.20 6.41 -1.27
N GLY A 94 -13.34 7.37 -0.91
CA GLY A 94 -13.15 7.79 0.49
C GLY A 94 -12.18 6.92 1.30
N GLU A 95 -11.57 5.88 0.72
CA GLU A 95 -10.53 5.09 1.37
C GLU A 95 -9.12 5.60 1.00
N ASP A 96 -8.23 5.62 1.99
CA ASP A 96 -6.81 5.99 1.83
C ASP A 96 -5.90 4.76 1.60
N GLU A 97 -6.42 3.55 1.84
CA GLU A 97 -5.72 2.30 1.60
C GLU A 97 -6.23 1.62 0.31
N PRO A 98 -5.36 0.92 -0.43
CA PRO A 98 -5.78 0.24 -1.65
C PRO A 98 -6.62 -0.99 -1.32
N PHE A 99 -7.80 -1.07 -1.92
CA PHE A 99 -8.62 -2.27 -1.96
C PHE A 99 -7.93 -3.40 -2.74
N LEU A 100 -7.18 -3.06 -3.79
CA LEU A 100 -6.45 -4.02 -4.62
C LEU A 100 -5.13 -3.43 -5.10
N ILE A 101 -4.08 -4.24 -5.15
CA ILE A 101 -2.80 -3.89 -5.74
C ILE A 101 -2.54 -4.85 -6.90
N ALA A 102 -2.39 -4.32 -8.11
CA ALA A 102 -2.03 -5.12 -9.27
C ALA A 102 -0.54 -5.43 -9.24
N ASP A 103 -0.16 -6.64 -9.68
CA ASP A 103 1.25 -7.06 -9.74
C ASP A 103 1.96 -6.53 -11.00
N VAL A 104 1.81 -5.23 -11.24
CA VAL A 104 2.44 -4.51 -12.35
C VAL A 104 3.25 -3.38 -11.75
N SER A 105 4.56 -3.38 -12.03
CA SER A 105 5.47 -2.33 -11.56
C SER A 105 5.36 -1.12 -12.47
N ALA A 106 5.12 0.06 -11.89
CA ALA A 106 5.01 1.33 -12.62
C ALA A 106 6.29 1.68 -13.38
N TYR A 107 7.44 1.14 -12.98
CA TYR A 107 8.71 1.32 -13.69
C TYR A 107 8.75 0.60 -15.05
N LEU A 108 7.92 -0.43 -15.24
CA LEU A 108 7.82 -1.18 -16.49
C LEU A 108 6.82 -0.55 -17.47
N LEU A 109 6.05 0.43 -17.01
CA LEU A 109 5.03 1.10 -17.82
C LEU A 109 5.64 2.24 -18.65
N PRO A 110 5.08 2.51 -19.83
CA PRO A 110 5.36 3.75 -20.58
C PRO A 110 5.16 4.99 -19.72
N GLU A 111 5.95 6.04 -19.96
CA GLU A 111 5.86 7.29 -19.19
C GLU A 111 4.47 7.94 -19.29
N GLU A 112 3.84 7.88 -20.47
CA GLU A 112 2.48 8.36 -20.71
C GLU A 112 1.46 7.66 -19.81
N ASP A 113 1.55 6.33 -19.67
CA ASP A 113 0.66 5.54 -18.83
C ASP A 113 0.86 5.84 -17.34
N VAL A 114 2.12 6.01 -16.93
CA VAL A 114 2.47 6.43 -15.57
C VAL A 114 1.86 7.79 -15.25
N GLU A 115 1.89 8.75 -16.18
CA GLU A 115 1.26 10.06 -16.01
C GLU A 115 -0.26 9.95 -15.89
N ILE A 116 -0.90 9.10 -16.68
CA ILE A 116 -2.35 8.83 -16.58
C ILE A 116 -2.68 8.27 -15.18
N LEU A 117 -1.96 7.25 -14.74
CA LEU A 117 -2.16 6.61 -13.44
C LEU A 117 -1.87 7.57 -12.27
N ARG A 118 -0.90 8.48 -12.41
CA ARG A 118 -0.63 9.53 -11.41
C ARG A 118 -1.78 10.52 -11.26
N ARG A 119 -2.48 10.86 -12.35
CA ARG A 119 -3.69 11.70 -12.27
C ARG A 119 -4.83 10.97 -11.56
N GLY A 120 -4.83 9.64 -11.66
CA GLY A 120 -5.89 8.78 -11.13
C GLY A 120 -7.02 8.63 -12.15
N ILE A 121 -7.48 7.40 -12.31
CA ILE A 121 -8.59 7.04 -13.20
C ILE A 121 -9.79 6.72 -12.31
N GLU A 122 -10.83 7.54 -12.40
CA GLU A 122 -12.09 7.31 -11.69
C GLU A 122 -12.99 6.36 -12.49
N VAL A 123 -13.56 5.37 -11.80
CA VAL A 123 -14.40 4.35 -12.40
C VAL A 123 -15.57 4.05 -11.48
N ASP A 124 -16.80 4.10 -12.00
CA ASP A 124 -18.01 3.89 -11.18
C ASP A 124 -18.39 2.41 -11.01
N SER A 125 -17.50 1.46 -11.36
CA SER A 125 -17.75 0.04 -11.15
C SER A 125 -16.47 -0.79 -11.10
N PHE A 126 -16.52 -1.91 -10.39
CA PHE A 126 -15.42 -2.87 -10.36
C PHE A 126 -15.16 -3.54 -11.73
N THR A 127 -16.20 -3.65 -12.58
CA THR A 127 -16.05 -4.13 -13.96
C THR A 127 -15.16 -3.18 -14.77
N GLY A 128 -15.38 -1.87 -14.65
CA GLY A 128 -14.53 -0.90 -15.32
C GLY A 128 -13.09 -0.90 -14.78
N VAL A 129 -12.91 -1.14 -13.48
CA VAL A 129 -11.56 -1.30 -12.89
C VAL A 129 -10.82 -2.46 -13.55
N LYS A 130 -11.48 -3.62 -13.71
CA LYS A 130 -10.87 -4.76 -14.41
C LYS A 130 -10.49 -4.41 -15.84
N GLN A 131 -11.36 -3.72 -16.57
CA GLN A 131 -11.09 -3.32 -17.93
C GLN A 131 -9.84 -2.43 -18.01
N VAL A 132 -9.73 -1.43 -17.13
CA VAL A 132 -8.54 -0.56 -17.03
C VAL A 132 -7.29 -1.37 -16.72
N LEU A 133 -7.36 -2.33 -15.80
CA LEU A 133 -6.19 -3.13 -15.41
C LEU A 133 -5.72 -4.08 -16.52
N GLU A 134 -6.61 -4.57 -17.38
CA GLU A 134 -6.23 -5.45 -18.49
C GLU A 134 -5.38 -4.72 -19.54
N ASP A 135 -5.52 -3.40 -19.67
CA ASP A 135 -4.70 -2.59 -20.59
C ASP A 135 -3.23 -2.50 -20.14
N TYR A 136 -2.93 -2.79 -18.87
CA TYR A 136 -1.60 -2.65 -18.27
C TYR A 136 -0.91 -4.00 -17.96
N ARG A 137 -1.44 -5.13 -18.45
CA ARG A 137 -0.87 -6.48 -18.24
C ARG A 137 0.12 -6.93 -19.31
#